data_AF-A0A931RXL2-F1
#
_entry.id   AF-A0A931RXL2-F1
#
_cell.length_a   1.000
_cell.length_b   1.000
_cell.length_c   1.000
_cell.angle_alpha   90.00
_cell.angle_beta   90.00
_cell.angle_gamma   90.00
#
_symmetry.space_group_name_H-M   'P 1'
#
loop_
_entity.id
_entity.type
_entity.pdbx_description
1 polymer ?
#
loop_
_entity_poly.entity_id
_entity_poly.type
_entity_poly.pdbx_seq_one_letter_code
_entity_poly.pdbx_strand_id
1 'polypeptide(L)' 'MKRKDKESMSALSPAELQSELDKRRRQLFEFKFQGTFRQAKNPLEQRSLRKDIARMMTWIRQKKSEEAAQQ' A
#
# COMPACT_ATOMS: atom_id res chain seq x y z
N MET A 1 -8.13 6.59 -2.71
CA MET A 1 -6.85 7.33 -2.76
C MET A 1 -7.13 8.74 -3.24
N LYS A 2 -6.72 9.74 -2.45
CA LYS A 2 -6.75 11.13 -2.89
C LYS A 2 -5.55 11.35 -3.81
N ARG A 3 -5.65 12.25 -4.80
CA ARG A 3 -4.61 12.45 -5.84
C ARG A 3 -3.23 12.76 -5.25
N LYS A 4 -3.21 13.46 -4.11
CA LYS A 4 -2.00 13.83 -3.37
C LYS A 4 -1.16 12.64 -2.92
N ASP A 5 -1.81 11.54 -2.49
CA ASP A 5 -1.11 10.34 -2.04
C ASP A 5 -0.36 9.64 -3.19
N LYS A 6 -0.85 9.80 -4.43
CA LYS A 6 -0.25 9.21 -5.62
C LYS A 6 1.08 9.90 -5.97
N GLU A 7 1.10 11.23 -5.89
CA GLU A 7 2.27 12.05 -6.23
C GLU A 7 3.39 11.88 -5.19
N SER A 8 3.04 11.78 -3.91
CA SER A 8 4.00 11.49 -2.85
C SER A 8 4.65 10.12 -3.08
N MET A 9 3.87 9.07 -3.30
CA MET A 9 4.42 7.70 -3.38
C MET A 9 5.25 7.43 -4.65
N SER A 10 5.00 8.12 -5.77
CA SER A 10 5.89 8.01 -6.95
C SER A 10 7.29 8.56 -6.69
N ALA A 11 7.39 9.60 -5.83
CA ALA A 11 8.64 10.28 -5.52
C ALA A 11 9.51 9.53 -4.48
N LEU A 12 8.95 8.59 -3.72
CA LEU A 12 9.69 7.86 -2.69
C LEU A 12 10.67 6.84 -3.27
N SER A 13 11.80 6.65 -2.59
CA SER A 13 12.82 5.65 -2.93
C SER A 13 12.25 4.22 -2.82
N PRO A 14 12.74 3.23 -3.62
CA PRO A 14 12.29 1.84 -3.52
C PRO A 14 12.34 1.25 -2.10
N ALA A 15 13.31 1.67 -1.28
CA ALA A 15 13.41 1.24 0.12
C ALA A 15 12.28 1.82 1.01
N GLU A 16 11.92 3.07 0.81
CA GLU A 16 10.85 3.71 1.58
C GLU A 16 9.47 3.18 1.17
N LEU A 17 9.30 2.83 -0.12
CA LEU A 17 8.10 2.16 -0.62
C LEU A 17 7.89 0.79 0.04
N GLN A 18 8.96 0.03 0.29
CA GLN A 18 8.86 -1.24 1.03
C GLN A 18 8.48 -1.04 2.49
N SER A 19 9.08 -0.04 3.16
CA SER A 19 8.74 0.30 4.55
C SER A 19 7.26 0.71 4.70
N GLU A 20 6.76 1.55 3.79
CA GLU A 20 5.35 1.95 3.80
C GLU A 20 4.41 0.78 3.48
N LEU A 21 4.81 -0.12 2.58
CA LEU A 21 4.05 -1.33 2.25
C LEU A 21 3.89 -2.23 3.49
N ASP A 22 4.94 -2.40 4.28
CA ASP A 22 4.87 -3.19 5.52
C ASP A 22 4.00 -2.52 6.59
N LYS A 23 4.03 -1.19 6.71
CA LYS A 23 3.09 -0.46 7.58
C LYS A 23 1.64 -0.69 7.16
N ARG A 24 1.31 -0.58 5.87
CA ARG A 24 -0.06 -0.81 5.38
C ARG A 24 -0.50 -2.27 5.55
N ARG A 25 0.42 -3.23 5.44
CA ARG A 25 0.13 -4.65 5.74
C ARG A 25 -0.19 -4.86 7.22
N ARG A 26 0.55 -4.25 8.14
CA ARG A 26 0.27 -4.30 9.59
C ARG A 26 -1.10 -3.70 9.90
N GLN A 27 -1.41 -2.53 9.33
CA GLN A 27 -2.73 -1.91 9.48
C GLN A 27 -3.85 -2.82 8.97
N LEU A 28 -3.64 -3.53 7.84
CA LEU A 28 -4.61 -4.50 7.35
C LEU A 28 -4.78 -5.71 8.31
N PHE A 29 -3.69 -6.16 8.93
CA PHE A 29 -3.71 -7.25 9.91
C PHE A 29 -4.47 -6.85 11.18
N GLU A 30 -4.16 -5.69 11.76
CA GLU A 30 -4.91 -5.10 12.86
C GLU A 30 -6.39 -4.90 12.47
N PHE A 31 -6.63 -4.47 11.24
CA PHE A 31 -8.00 -4.23 10.77
C PHE A 31 -8.82 -5.53 10.78
N LYS A 32 -8.22 -6.63 10.33
CA LYS A 32 -8.80 -7.97 10.34
C LYS A 32 -8.99 -8.50 11.77
N PHE A 33 -7.98 -8.34 12.64
CA PHE A 33 -8.00 -8.86 14.01
C PHE A 33 -9.11 -8.21 14.84
N GLN A 34 -9.28 -6.89 14.69
CA GLN A 34 -10.33 -6.10 15.34
C GLN A 34 -11.75 -6.41 14.82
N GLY A 35 -11.88 -6.95 13.59
CA GLY A 35 -13.19 -7.34 13.02
C GLY A 35 -13.84 -8.55 13.70
N THR A 36 -13.07 -9.29 14.50
CA THR A 36 -13.54 -10.48 15.24
C THR A 36 -14.37 -10.10 16.47
N PHE A 37 -14.28 -8.85 16.97
CA PHE A 37 -14.77 -8.51 18.32
C PHE A 37 -16.13 -7.82 18.41
N ARG A 38 -16.58 -7.03 17.43
CA ARG A 38 -17.97 -6.53 17.32
C ARG A 38 -18.11 -5.56 16.14
N GLN A 39 -19.33 -5.42 15.69
CA GLN A 39 -19.80 -4.66 14.54
C GLN A 39 -19.30 -3.21 14.45
N ALA A 40 -19.33 -2.68 13.23
CA ALA A 40 -18.95 -1.33 12.78
C ALA A 40 -17.47 -1.14 12.43
N LYS A 41 -17.03 -1.78 11.34
CA LYS A 41 -15.88 -1.30 10.57
C LYS A 41 -16.30 -1.00 9.15
N ASN A 42 -15.95 0.21 8.68
CA ASN A 42 -16.23 0.70 7.34
C ASN A 42 -15.59 -0.25 6.31
N PRO A 43 -16.35 -1.07 5.57
CA PRO A 43 -15.79 -1.98 4.55
C PRO A 43 -15.03 -1.22 3.46
N LEU A 44 -15.37 0.06 3.28
CA LEU A 44 -14.71 1.00 2.38
C LEU A 44 -13.25 1.24 2.75
N GLU A 45 -12.92 1.36 4.03
CA GLU A 45 -11.54 1.59 4.49
C GLU A 45 -10.67 0.37 4.24
N GLN A 46 -11.18 -0.83 4.54
CA GLN A 46 -10.50 -2.09 4.21
C GLN A 46 -10.23 -2.21 2.72
N ARG A 47 -11.22 -1.84 1.89
CA ARG A 47 -11.08 -1.85 0.43
C ARG A 47 -10.07 -0.82 -0.05
N SER A 48 -9.99 0.36 0.58
CA SER A 48 -8.97 1.36 0.27
C SER A 48 -7.57 0.85 0.61
N LEU A 49 -7.37 0.35 1.83
CA LEU A 49 -6.10 -0.24 2.29
C LEU A 49 -5.60 -1.34 1.34
N ARG A 50 -6.48 -2.25 0.91
CA ARG A 50 -6.14 -3.29 -0.08
C ARG A 50 -5.69 -2.71 -1.43
N LYS A 51 -6.39 -1.67 -1.91
CA LYS A 51 -6.04 -1.01 -3.19
C LYS A 51 -4.72 -0.26 -3.08
N ASP A 52 -4.44 0.36 -1.94
CA ASP A 52 -3.21 1.12 -1.73
C ASP A 52 -2.00 0.16 -1.68
N ILE A 53 -2.13 -1.01 -1.03
CA ILE A 53 -1.11 -2.08 -1.06
C ILE A 53 -0.84 -2.53 -2.51
N ALA A 54 -1.89 -2.83 -3.28
CA ALA A 54 -1.73 -3.29 -4.66
C ALA A 54 -1.01 -2.25 -5.53
N ARG A 55 -1.32 -0.96 -5.38
CA ARG A 55 -0.67 0.13 -6.10
C ARG A 55 0.82 0.26 -5.75
N MET A 56 1.17 0.19 -4.47
CA MET A 56 2.58 0.22 -4.05
C MET A 56 3.36 -0.95 -4.63
N MET A 57 2.77 -2.16 -4.66
CA MET A 57 3.40 -3.32 -5.29
C MET A 57 3.64 -3.10 -6.79
N THR A 58 2.68 -2.48 -7.50
CA THR A 58 2.86 -2.11 -8.92
C THR A 58 4.01 -1.14 -9.12
N TRP A 59 4.14 -0.09 -8.30
CA TRP A 59 5.26 0.85 -8.42
C TRP A 59 6.62 0.22 -8.15
N ILE A 60 6.72 -0.63 -7.13
CA ILE A 60 7.96 -1.38 -6.85
C ILE A 60 8.32 -2.26 -8.06
N ARG A 61 7.32 -2.93 -8.67
CA ARG A 61 7.52 -3.72 -9.89
C ARG A 61 7.97 -2.87 -11.06
N GLN A 62 7.36 -1.70 -11.27
CA GLN A 62 7.69 -0.77 -12.35
C GLN A 62 9.13 -0.26 -12.23
N LYS A 63 9.53 0.22 -11.05
CA LYS A 63 10.91 0.65 -10.79
C LYS A 63 11.90 -0.50 -11.04
N LYS A 64 11.60 -1.70 -10.56
CA LYS A 64 12.44 -2.88 -10.81
C LYS A 64 12.52 -3.26 -12.30
N SER A 65 11.44 -3.11 -13.07
CA SER A 65 11.47 -3.37 -14.52
C SER A 65 12.22 -2.29 -15.30
N GLU A 66 12.17 -1.03 -14.84
CA GLU A 66 12.96 0.07 -15.42
C GLU A 66 14.46 -0.15 -15.16
N GLU A 67 14.84 -0.52 -13.94
CA GLU A 67 16.22 -0.89 -13.59
C GLU A 67 16.72 -2.06 -14.47
N ALA A 68 15.89 -3.10 -14.64
CA ALA A 68 16.24 -4.25 -15.47
C ALA A 68 16.28 -3.97 -16.98
N ALA A 69 15.63 -2.89 -17.44
CA ALA A 69 15.67 -2.46 -18.84
C ALA A 69 16.85 -1.51 -19.13
N GLN A 70 17.48 -0.96 -18.07
CA GLN A 70 18.66 -0.09 -18.16
C GLN A 70 19.99 -0.84 -17.98
N GLN A 71 19.93 -2.14 -17.63
CA GLN A 71 21.07 -3.06 -17.55
C GLN A 71 21.18 -3.90 -18.82
#